data_AF-A0A645AY28-F1
#
_entry.id   AF-A0A645AY28-F1
#
_cell.length_a   1.000
_cell.length_b   1.000
_cell.length_c   1.000
_cell.angle_alpha   90.00
_cell.angle_beta   90.00
_cell.angle_gamma   90.00
#
_symmetry.space_group_name_H-M   'P 1'
#
loop_
_entity.id
_entity.type
_entity.pdbx_description
1 polymer ?
#
loop_
_entity_poly.entity_id
_entity_poly.type
_entity_poly.pdbx_seq_one_letter_code
_entity_poly.pdbx_strand_id
1 'polypeptide(L)'
;MCKKLHVKGITQSGNTVNIEMNSGNDLNQELIGYLIENYNAKIKFDVSKVPMIKYKLDSSEQMKILEELERFFEILNNYKTGLNACQGGKNEQN
;
A
#
# COMPACT_ATOMS: atom_id res chain seq x y z
N MET A 1 13.30 -0.53 -6.44
CA MET A 1 12.01 -1.26 -6.42
C MET A 1 11.67 -1.62 -4.98
N CYS A 2 10.55 -1.10 -4.48
CA CYS A 2 9.82 -1.25 -3.22
C CYS A 2 10.08 -2.43 -2.24
N LYS A 3 11.33 -2.84 -1.99
CA LYS A 3 11.68 -3.94 -1.05
C LYS A 3 11.13 -3.74 0.36
N LYS A 4 10.79 -2.52 0.77
CA LYS A 4 10.17 -2.20 2.07
C LYS A 4 8.65 -2.36 2.09
N LEU A 5 7.98 -2.30 0.93
CA LEU A 5 6.52 -2.40 0.86
C LEU A 5 6.04 -3.84 0.87
N HIS A 6 6.90 -4.79 0.51
CA HIS A 6 6.59 -6.22 0.41
C HIS A 6 5.45 -6.48 -0.60
N VAL A 7 5.48 -5.76 -1.73
CA VAL A 7 4.58 -5.98 -2.86
C VAL A 7 5.05 -7.22 -3.62
N LYS A 8 4.13 -8.18 -3.78
CA LYS A 8 4.33 -9.41 -4.56
C LYS A 8 4.11 -9.18 -6.04
N GLY A 9 3.09 -8.41 -6.39
CA GLY A 9 2.70 -8.19 -7.78
C GLY A 9 1.76 -7.01 -7.92
N ILE A 10 1.77 -6.41 -9.09
CA ILE A 10 0.86 -5.33 -9.48
C ILE A 10 0.22 -5.76 -10.78
N THR A 11 -1.11 -5.83 -10.80
CA THR A 11 -1.88 -6.12 -12.01
C THR A 11 -2.95 -5.05 -12.20
N GLN A 12 -3.25 -4.71 -13.44
CA GLN A 12 -4.33 -3.78 -13.76
C GLN A 12 -5.47 -4.53 -14.44
N SER A 13 -6.70 -4.26 -14.00
CA SER A 13 -7.93 -4.74 -14.64
C SER A 13 -8.87 -3.55 -14.83
N GLY A 14 -9.01 -3.09 -16.07
CA GLY A 14 -9.76 -1.88 -16.39
C GLY A 14 -9.18 -0.65 -15.69
N ASN A 15 -10.00 0.05 -14.91
CA ASN A 15 -9.61 1.22 -14.12
C ASN A 15 -9.19 0.87 -12.68
N THR A 16 -8.92 -0.40 -12.38
CA THR A 16 -8.51 -0.82 -11.04
C THR A 16 -7.12 -1.44 -11.10
N VAL A 17 -6.24 -0.98 -10.23
CA VAL A 17 -4.93 -1.57 -9.97
C VAL A 17 -5.03 -2.45 -8.73
N ASN A 18 -4.69 -3.71 -8.88
CA ASN A 18 -4.61 -4.70 -7.82
C ASN A 18 -3.15 -4.82 -7.38
N ILE A 19 -2.89 -4.46 -6.13
CA ILE A 19 -1.57 -4.52 -5.52
C ILE A 19 -1.60 -5.68 -4.53
N GLU A 20 -0.93 -6.76 -4.92
CA GLU A 20 -0.83 -7.98 -4.13
C GLU A 20 0.34 -7.85 -3.15
N MET A 21 0.07 -8.10 -1.86
CA MET A 21 1.09 -8.07 -0.81
C MET A 21 1.63 -9.48 -0.55
N ASN A 22 2.86 -9.59 -0.05
CA ASN A 22 3.48 -10.88 0.25
C ASN A 22 2.80 -11.62 1.40
N SER A 23 2.38 -10.91 2.45
CA SER A 23 1.76 -11.51 3.65
C SER A 23 0.66 -10.63 4.24
N GLY A 24 -0.27 -11.24 4.99
CA GLY A 24 -1.35 -10.51 5.66
C GLY A 24 -0.83 -9.49 6.68
N ASN A 25 0.35 -9.77 7.27
CA ASN A 25 1.03 -8.88 8.19
C ASN A 25 1.51 -7.58 7.52
N ASP A 26 1.69 -7.58 6.19
CA ASP A 26 2.09 -6.39 5.43
C ASP A 26 0.95 -5.37 5.26
N LEU A 27 -0.29 -5.80 5.56
CA LEU A 27 -1.55 -5.06 5.58
C LEU A 27 -2.14 -5.08 7.00
N ASN A 28 -1.39 -4.54 7.96
CA ASN A 28 -1.85 -4.45 9.36
C ASN A 28 -3.00 -3.43 9.53
N GLN A 29 -3.67 -3.48 10.69
CA GLN A 29 -4.83 -2.63 10.97
C GLN A 29 -4.52 -1.13 10.92
N GLU A 30 -3.32 -0.71 11.34
CA GLU A 30 -2.92 0.69 11.31
C GLU A 30 -2.79 1.21 9.87
N LEU A 31 -2.15 0.45 8.99
CA LEU A 31 -2.03 0.80 7.57
C LEU A 31 -3.40 0.80 6.88
N ILE A 32 -4.26 -0.18 7.20
CA ILE A 32 -5.64 -0.22 6.70
C ILE A 32 -6.40 1.03 7.15
N GLY A 33 -6.30 1.40 8.44
CA GLY A 33 -6.93 2.60 8.98
C GLY A 33 -6.46 3.86 8.25
N TYR A 34 -5.15 4.04 8.12
CA TYR A 34 -4.56 5.15 7.38
C TYR A 34 -5.07 5.24 5.94
N LEU A 35 -5.12 4.11 5.24
CA LEU A 35 -5.58 4.05 3.86
C LEU A 35 -7.09 4.32 3.72
N ILE A 36 -7.91 3.89 4.67
CA ILE A 36 -9.33 4.23 4.71
C ILE A 36 -9.48 5.74 4.91
N GLU A 37 -8.79 6.34 5.88
CA GLU A 37 -8.91 7.78 6.16
C GLU A 37 -8.53 8.65 4.97
N ASN A 38 -7.51 8.25 4.20
CA ASN A 38 -6.96 9.07 3.12
C ASN A 38 -7.48 8.69 1.71
N TYR A 39 -7.97 7.45 1.52
CA TYR A 39 -8.30 6.92 0.19
C TYR A 39 -9.62 6.13 0.12
N ASN A 40 -10.52 6.23 1.12
CA ASN A 40 -11.77 5.45 1.18
C ASN A 40 -12.54 5.34 -0.15
N ALA A 41 -12.65 6.46 -0.88
CA ALA A 41 -13.41 6.51 -2.13
C ALA A 41 -12.77 5.71 -3.28
N LYS A 42 -11.48 5.40 -3.18
CA LYS A 42 -10.68 4.75 -4.22
C LYS A 42 -10.16 3.38 -3.84
N ILE A 43 -10.13 3.03 -2.55
CA ILE A 43 -9.47 1.84 -2.06
C ILE A 43 -10.47 0.78 -1.58
N LYS A 44 -10.20 -0.48 -1.92
CA LYS A 44 -10.86 -1.64 -1.33
C LYS A 44 -9.81 -2.65 -0.93
N PHE A 45 -10.10 -3.38 0.14
CA PHE A 45 -9.24 -4.45 0.61
C PHE A 45 -9.88 -5.80 0.30
N ASP A 46 -9.07 -6.73 -0.20
CA ASP A 46 -9.46 -8.13 -0.35
C ASP A 46 -8.49 -8.95 0.51
N VAL A 47 -9.02 -9.53 1.59
CA VAL A 47 -8.25 -10.33 2.55
C VAL A 47 -8.64 -11.81 2.48
N SER A 48 -9.44 -12.21 1.49
CA SER A 48 -10.08 -13.53 1.44
C SER A 48 -9.13 -14.69 1.17
N LYS A 49 -8.02 -14.45 0.44
CA LYS A 49 -7.02 -15.47 0.09
C LYS A 49 -5.61 -14.91 0.06
N VAL A 50 -5.45 -13.77 -0.61
CA VAL A 50 -4.19 -13.04 -0.69
C VAL A 50 -4.46 -11.59 -0.29
N PRO A 51 -3.69 -11.02 0.64
CA PRO A 51 -3.83 -9.63 1.05
C PRO A 51 -3.62 -8.70 -0.14
N MET A 52 -4.66 -7.99 -0.52
CA MET A 52 -4.67 -7.19 -1.74
C MET A 52 -5.31 -5.83 -1.50
N ILE A 53 -4.66 -4.81 -2.05
CA ILE A 53 -5.17 -3.46 -2.14
C ILE A 53 -5.69 -3.26 -3.57
N LYS A 54 -6.98 -2.96 -3.71
CA LYS A 54 -7.60 -2.58 -4.98
C LYS A 54 -7.73 -1.07 -5.01
N TYR A 55 -7.00 -0.43 -5.92
CA TYR A 55 -6.95 1.01 -6.07
C TYR A 55 -7.62 1.43 -7.39
N LYS A 56 -8.63 2.30 -7.30
CA LYS A 56 -9.34 2.84 -8.45
C LYS A 56 -8.59 4.04 -9.03
N LEU A 57 -8.24 3.94 -10.31
CA LEU A 57 -7.59 4.99 -11.09
C LEU A 57 -8.60 6.08 -11.49
N ASP A 58 -8.15 7.33 -11.48
CA ASP A 58 -8.94 8.47 -11.96
C ASP A 58 -8.91 8.64 -13.47
N SER A 59 -7.91 8.06 -14.13
CA SER A 59 -7.69 8.21 -15.56
C SER A 59 -7.37 6.88 -16.22
N SER A 60 -7.68 6.79 -17.52
CA SER A 60 -7.19 5.75 -18.41
C SER A 60 -5.91 6.16 -19.16
N GLU A 61 -5.44 7.39 -18.97
CA GLU A 61 -4.24 7.91 -19.63
C GLU A 61 -2.99 7.38 -18.93
N GLN A 62 -2.12 6.71 -19.69
CA GLN A 62 -0.99 5.96 -19.14
C GLN A 62 -0.04 6.81 -18.29
N MET A 63 0.30 8.02 -18.73
CA MET A 63 1.20 8.90 -17.97
C MET A 63 0.59 9.34 -16.64
N LYS A 64 -0.72 9.64 -16.63
CA LYS A 64 -1.44 9.99 -15.39
C LYS A 64 -1.55 8.81 -14.44
N ILE A 65 -1.75 7.60 -14.97
CA ILE A 65 -1.76 6.36 -14.16
C ILE A 65 -0.39 6.16 -13.49
N LEU A 66 0.71 6.30 -14.25
CA LEU A 66 2.05 6.13 -13.69
C LEU A 66 2.34 7.16 -12.59
N GLU A 67 1.98 8.42 -12.81
CA GLU A 67 2.16 9.49 -11.83
C GLU A 67 1.29 9.27 -10.57
N GLU A 68 0.03 8.87 -10.74
CA GLU A 68 -0.87 8.55 -9.63
C GLU A 68 -0.33 7.37 -8.80
N LEU A 69 0.14 6.30 -9.45
CA LEU A 69 0.71 5.14 -8.78
C LEU A 69 2.03 5.45 -8.08
N GLU A 70 2.91 6.24 -8.69
CA GLU A 70 4.18 6.64 -8.09
C GLU A 70 3.95 7.40 -6.78
N ARG A 71 3.05 8.40 -6.79
CA ARG A 71 2.64 9.14 -5.58
C ARG A 71 2.03 8.22 -4.52
N PHE A 72 1.17 7.28 -4.94
CA PHE A 72 0.56 6.33 -4.00
C PHE A 72 1.60 5.44 -3.33
N PHE A 73 2.55 4.88 -4.08
CA PHE A 73 3.61 4.04 -3.53
C PHE A 73 4.61 4.82 -2.67
N GLU A 74 4.89 6.08 -3.01
CA GLU A 74 5.71 6.95 -2.18
C GLU A 74 5.08 7.16 -0.80
N ILE A 75 3.79 7.48 -0.74
CA ILE A 75 3.04 7.67 0.50
C ILE A 75 3.05 6.40 1.35
N LEU A 76 2.77 5.25 0.73
CA LEU A 76 2.86 3.96 1.40
C LEU A 76 4.26 3.68 1.98
N ASN A 77 5.31 4.00 1.20
CA ASN A 77 6.68 3.73 1.60
C ASN A 77 7.14 4.66 2.73
N ASN A 78 6.72 5.92 2.70
CA ASN A 78 6.98 6.91 3.75
C ASN A 78 6.25 6.53 5.04
N TYR A 79 5.00 6.07 4.96
CA TYR A 79 4.27 5.54 6.11
C TYR A 79 5.01 4.37 6.76
N LYS A 80 5.39 3.33 5.99
CA LYS A 80 6.13 2.19 6.55
C LYS A 80 7.51 2.57 7.10
N THR A 81 8.21 3.51 6.47
CA THR A 81 9.52 3.98 6.96
C THR A 81 9.38 4.79 8.25
N GLY A 82 8.36 5.64 8.36
CA GLY A 82 8.04 6.38 9.58
C GLY A 82 7.61 5.46 10.74
N LEU A 83 6.81 4.42 10.46
CA LEU A 83 6.40 3.42 11.44
C LEU A 83 7.62 2.69 12.04
N ASN A 84 8.56 2.27 11.18
CA ASN A 84 9.79 1.59 11.60
C ASN A 84 10.72 2.50 12.43
N ALA A 85 10.73 3.81 12.16
CA ALA A 85 11.49 4.78 12.94
C ALA A 85 10.91 4.94 14.36
N CYS A 86 9.59 4.86 14.52
CA CYS A 86 8.92 4.94 15.82
C CYS A 86 8.99 3.64 16.64
N GLN A 87 9.22 2.49 16.00
CA GLN A 87 9.31 1.17 16.67
C GLN A 87 10.74 0.75 17.05
N GLY A 88 11.78 1.47 16.61
CA GLY A 88 13.20 1.17 16.88
C GLY A 88 13.75 1.63 18.25
N GLY A 89 12.90 2.09 19.18
CA GLY A 89 13.33 2.66 20.47
C GLY A 89 13.14 1.78 21.71
N LYS A 90 12.89 0.48 21.55
CA LYS A 90 12.75 -0.45 22.68
C LYS A 90 13.45 -1.76 22.34
N ASN A 91 14.76 -1.82 22.58
CA ASN A 91 15.53 -3.04 22.88
C ASN A 91 16.99 -2.64 23.04
N GLU A 92 17.36 -2.12 24.21
CA GLU A 92 18.73 -2.10 24.72
C GLU A 92 18.68 -1.59 26.17
N GLN A 93 18.41 -2.52 27.09
CA GLN A 93 18.81 -2.42 28.50
C GLN A 93 18.68 -3.82 29.10
N ASN A 94 19.81 -4.52 29.12
CA ASN A 94 20.08 -5.64 30.00
C ASN A 94 21.52 -5.51 30.49
#